data_AF-M2ZDY9-F1
#
_entry.id   AF-M2ZDY9-F1
#
_cell.length_a   1.000
_cell.length_b   1.000
_cell.length_c   1.000
_cell.angle_alpha   90.00
_cell.angle_beta   90.00
_cell.angle_gamma   90.00
#
_symmetry.space_group_name_H-M   'P 1'
#
loop_
_entity.id
_entity.type
_entity.pdbx_description
1 polymer ?
#
loop_
_entity_poly.entity_id
_entity_poly.type
_entity_poly.pdbx_seq_one_letter_code
_entity_poly.pdbx_strand_id
1 'polypeptide(L)' 'MEWMIYGATGYTGELIAREAKQRGLTPVLAGRSAEKLRLLADELGLEVRVFGSSAVKMRPTRSS' A
#
# COMPACT_ATOMS: atom_id res chain seq x y z
N MET A 1 13.14 -4.92 10.75
CA MET A 1 13.61 -4.45 9.44
C MET A 1 12.38 -4.14 8.62
N GLU A 2 12.18 -2.88 8.26
CA GLU A 2 11.00 -2.45 7.51
C GLU A 2 11.26 -2.61 6.01
N TRP A 3 10.45 -3.42 5.34
CA TRP A 3 10.50 -3.64 3.90
C TRP A 3 9.08 -3.71 3.34
N MET A 4 8.92 -3.48 2.05
CA MET A 4 7.63 -3.29 1.41
C MET A 4 7.46 -4.14 0.16
N ILE A 5 6.24 -4.62 -0.08
CA ILE A 5 5.85 -5.34 -1.30
C ILE A 5 5.18 -4.33 -2.22
N TYR A 6 5.92 -3.87 -3.23
CA TYR A 6 5.35 -3.01 -4.26
C TYR A 6 4.61 -3.84 -5.30
N GLY A 7 3.38 -3.45 -5.62
CA GLY A 7 2.47 -4.26 -6.44
C GLY A 7 1.74 -5.33 -5.62
N ALA A 8 1.55 -5.11 -4.31
CA ALA A 8 0.85 -6.05 -3.43
C ALA A 8 -0.58 -6.37 -3.87
N THR A 9 -1.21 -5.53 -4.71
CA THR A 9 -2.56 -5.74 -5.27
C THR A 9 -2.56 -6.47 -6.62
N GLY A 10 -1.40 -6.92 -7.10
CA GLY A 10 -1.30 -7.79 -8.28
C GLY A 10 -1.33 -9.25 -7.85
N TYR A 11 -1.63 -10.15 -8.78
CA TYR A 11 -1.76 -11.59 -8.51
C TYR A 11 -0.59 -12.17 -7.70
N THR A 12 0.64 -11.96 -8.16
CA THR A 12 1.84 -12.44 -7.45
C THR A 12 2.09 -11.68 -6.15
N GLY A 13 1.80 -10.38 -6.10
CA GLY A 13 1.99 -9.56 -4.91
C GLY A 13 1.10 -9.99 -3.75
N GLU A 14 -0.15 -10.37 -4.05
CA GLU A 14 -1.09 -10.89 -3.06
C GLU A 14 -0.61 -12.23 -2.48
N LEU A 15 -0.11 -13.14 -3.33
CA LEU A 15 0.45 -14.41 -2.88
C LEU A 15 1.68 -14.21 -1.99
N ILE A 16 2.59 -13.30 -2.36
CA ILE A 16 3.78 -12.98 -1.56
C ILE A 16 3.37 -12.35 -0.22
N ALA A 17 2.40 -11.45 -0.20
CA ALA A 17 1.91 -10.81 1.03
C ALA A 17 1.32 -11.83 2.01
N ARG A 18 0.50 -12.77 1.49
CA ARG A 18 -0.09 -13.86 2.27
C ARG A 18 0.97 -14.80 2.83
N GLU A 19 1.92 -15.20 2.00
CA GLU A 19 3.03 -16.06 2.43
C GLU A 19 3.92 -15.38 3.47
N ALA A 20 4.24 -14.10 3.28
CA ALA A 20 5.01 -13.33 4.24
C ALA A 20 4.30 -13.28 5.61
N LYS A 21 2.98 -13.05 5.62
CA LYS A 21 2.19 -13.08 6.85
C LYS A 21 2.18 -14.46 7.50
N GLN A 22 2.02 -15.54 6.72
CA GLN A 22 2.08 -16.91 7.24
C GLN A 22 3.43 -17.23 7.88
N ARG A 23 4.51 -16.63 7.38
CA ARG A 23 5.86 -16.72 7.95
C ARG A 23 6.09 -15.80 9.15
N GLY A 24 5.07 -15.07 9.61
CA GLY A 24 5.16 -14.12 10.71
C GLY A 24 5.86 -12.80 10.36
N LEU A 25 6.08 -12.52 9.08
CA LEU A 25 6.68 -11.27 8.61
C LEU A 25 5.61 -10.19 8.51
N THR A 26 6.04 -8.94 8.65
CA THR A 26 5.17 -7.76 8.63
C THR A 26 5.60 -6.77 7.53
N PRO A 27 5.58 -7.15 6.25
CA PRO A 27 5.91 -6.21 5.18
C PRO A 27 4.82 -5.14 5.04
N VAL A 28 5.23 -3.96 4.57
CA VAL A 28 4.29 -2.89 4.19
C VAL A 28 3.77 -3.17 2.77
N LEU A 29 2.45 -3.21 2.60
CA LEU A 29 1.82 -3.44 1.31
C LEU A 29 1.77 -2.12 0.53
N ALA A 30 2.34 -2.12 -0.68
CA ALA A 30 2.44 -0.92 -1.48
C ALA A 30 1.93 -1.10 -2.91
N GLY A 31 1.36 -0.04 -3.45
CA GLY A 31 0.70 -0.08 -4.76
C GLY A 31 -0.11 1.17 -5.05
N ARG A 32 -0.78 1.19 -6.21
CA ARG A 32 -1.48 2.38 -6.72
C ARG A 32 -2.94 2.46 -6.29
N SER A 33 -3.58 1.32 -6.05
CA SER A 33 -5.00 1.24 -5.74
C SER A 33 -5.22 1.19 -4.23
N ALA A 34 -5.59 2.33 -3.64
CA ALA A 34 -5.84 2.44 -2.20
C ALA A 34 -6.88 1.44 -1.69
N GLU A 35 -8.00 1.29 -2.41
CA GLU A 35 -9.08 0.40 -2.01
C GLU A 35 -8.65 -1.07 -1.92
N LYS A 36 -8.01 -1.58 -2.98
CA LYS A 36 -7.51 -2.96 -3.02
C LYS A 36 -6.45 -3.23 -1.95
N LEU A 37 -5.54 -2.27 -1.75
CA LEU A 37 -4.53 -2.37 -0.70
C LEU A 37 -5.17 -2.46 0.69
N ARG A 38 -6.17 -1.62 0.95
CA ARG A 38 -6.82 -1.53 2.25
C ARG A 38 -7.59 -2.81 2.59
N LEU A 39 -8.26 -3.41 1.62
CA LEU A 39 -8.91 -4.72 1.79
C LEU A 39 -7.89 -5.81 2.15
N LEU A 40 -6.79 -5.90 1.40
CA LEU A 40 -5.74 -6.88 1.65
C LEU A 40 -5.04 -6.66 3.00
N ALA A 41 -4.83 -5.41 3.38
CA ALA A 41 -4.24 -5.03 4.66
C ALA A 41 -5.13 -5.38 5.85
N ASP A 42 -6.43 -5.15 5.73
CA ASP A 42 -7.41 -5.50 6.78
C ASP A 42 -7.43 -7.01 6.99
N GLU A 43 -7.41 -7.79 5.90
CA GLU A 43 -7.39 -9.24 5.95
C GLU A 43 -6.09 -9.80 6.58
N LEU A 44 -4.93 -9.21 6.25
CA LEU A 44 -3.63 -9.70 6.71
C LEU A 44 -3.13 -9.01 8.00
N GLY A 45 -3.80 -7.96 8.45
CA GLY A 45 -3.34 -7.08 9.52
C GLY A 45 -1.95 -6.52 9.23
N LEU A 46 -1.74 -5.95 8.04
CA LEU A 46 -0.47 -5.37 7.57
C LEU A 46 -0.62 -3.88 7.30
N GLU A 47 0.48 -3.14 7.40
CA GLU A 47 0.49 -1.71 7.07
C GLU A 47 0.42 -1.50 5.55
N VAL A 48 -0.18 -0.39 5.11
CA VAL A 48 -0.32 -0.03 3.69
C VAL A 48 0.26 1.33 3.37
N ARG A 49 0.94 1.40 2.21
CA ARG A 49 1.45 2.65 1.65
C ARG A 49 1.05 2.77 0.18
N VAL A 50 0.11 3.67 -0.08
CA VAL A 50 -0.41 3.93 -1.42
C VAL A 50 0.51 4.91 -2.16
N PHE A 51 0.91 4.55 -3.37
CA PHE A 51 1.72 5.37 -4.25
C PHE A 51 0.90 5.73 -5.50
N GLY A 52 0.23 6.87 -5.44
CA GLY A 52 -0.48 7.47 -6.57
C GLY A 52 -0.11 8.95 -6.72
N SER A 53 0.42 9.33 -7.88
CA SER A 53 0.66 10.72 -8.30
C SER A 53 -0.65 11.30 -8.86
N SER A 54 -1.14 12.51 -8.57
CA SER A 54 -0.61 13.61 -7.77
C SER A 54 -1.80 14.27 -7.09
N ALA A 55 -1.83 14.35 -5.75
CA ALA A 55 -2.45 15.53 -5.17
C ALA A 55 -1.48 16.68 -5.46
N VAL A 56 -1.64 17.34 -6.61
CA VAL A 56 -1.26 18.76 -6.69
C VAL A 56 -2.01 19.39 -5.53
N LYS A 57 -1.29 19.65 -4.44
CA LYS A 57 -1.81 20.47 -3.35
C LYS A 57 -1.94 21.85 -3.97
N MET A 58 -3.10 22.16 -4.55
CA MET A 58 -3.41 23.47 -5.05
C MET A 58 -3.32 24.39 -3.83
N ARG A 59 -2.19 25.09 -3.69
CA ARG A 59 -2.08 26.16 -2.71
C ARG A 59 -3.16 27.16 -3.12
N PRO A 60 -4.04 27.63 -2.21
CA PRO A 60 -4.75 28.84 -2.48
C PRO A 60 -3.69 29.94 -2.60
N THR A 61 -3.41 30.38 -3.81
CA THR A 61 -2.72 31.64 -4.03
C THR A 61 -3.67 32.72 -3.52
N ARG A 62 -3.42 33.16 -2.29
CA ARG A 62 -3.88 34.47 -1.83
C ARG A 62 -3.30 35.55 -2.75
N SER A 63 -4.05 36.64 -2.89
CA SER A 63 -3.84 37.87 -3.67
C SER A 63 -4.46 37.82 -5.07
N SER A 64 -5.39 38.70 -5.44
CA SER A 64 -5.68 40.06 -4.94
C SER A 64 -7.15 40.40 -4.98
#